data_AF-A0A7C6Q9S6-F1
#
_entry.id   AF-A0A7C6Q9S6-F1
#
_cell.length_a   1.000
_cell.length_b   1.000
_cell.length_c   1.000
_cell.angle_alpha   90.00
_cell.angle_beta   90.00
_cell.angle_gamma   90.00
#
_symmetry.space_group_name_H-M   'P 1'
#
loop_
_entity.id
_entity.type
_entity.pdbx_description
1 polymer ?
#
loop_
_entity_poly.entity_id
_entity_poly.type
_entity_poly.pdbx_seq_one_letter_code
_entity_poly.pdbx_strand_id
1 'polypeptide(L)'
;MKAFVSWSSGKDCMYALYRFLKNPENKAACLLNMSDAGNDKGAIIDSGVFGDIYLQEHRTWIERVCCDTDISAVFPLWGADRSALIGEFVADGFKAITVFARKQKLPQSFTGRLIDNYFLTDMHAFPAADPSGENNMF
;
A
#
# COMPACT_ATOMS: atom_id res chain seq x y z
N MET A 1 17.32 5.20 -8.44
CA MET A 1 16.03 5.47 -9.12
C MET A 1 15.33 6.64 -8.45
N LYS A 2 14.64 7.51 -9.20
CA LYS A 2 13.89 8.65 -8.64
C LYS A 2 12.42 8.52 -8.99
N ALA A 3 11.59 8.24 -7.99
CA ALA A 3 10.19 7.86 -8.19
C ALA A 3 9.20 8.81 -7.51
N PHE A 4 8.00 8.97 -8.08
CA PHE A 4 6.85 9.38 -7.28
C PHE A 4 6.32 8.17 -6.51
N VAL A 5 5.60 8.40 -5.42
CA VAL A 5 4.86 7.34 -4.71
C VAL A 5 3.37 7.62 -4.80
N SER A 6 2.61 6.64 -5.31
CA SER A 6 1.15 6.67 -5.28
C SER A 6 0.67 6.63 -3.83
N TRP A 7 0.04 7.71 -3.36
CA TRP A 7 -0.13 7.99 -1.94
C TRP A 7 -1.58 8.23 -1.55
N SER A 8 -2.13 7.31 -0.75
CA SER A 8 -3.46 7.40 -0.14
C SER A 8 -3.42 7.61 1.38
N SER A 9 -2.24 7.76 1.98
CA SER A 9 -1.96 7.73 3.43
C SER A 9 -2.28 6.40 4.14
N GLY A 10 -2.70 5.37 3.40
CA GLY A 10 -2.92 4.03 3.92
C GLY A 10 -1.63 3.29 4.26
N LYS A 11 -1.77 2.17 4.97
CA LYS A 11 -0.64 1.31 5.36
C LYS A 11 0.18 0.80 4.18
N ASP A 12 -0.44 0.50 3.04
CA ASP A 12 0.24 -0.17 1.92
C ASP A 12 1.13 0.79 1.14
N CYS A 13 0.65 2.00 0.81
CA CYS A 13 1.49 2.99 0.15
C CYS A 13 2.65 3.43 1.06
N MET A 14 2.41 3.52 2.37
CA MET A 14 3.45 3.80 3.36
C MET A 14 4.50 2.69 3.43
N TYR A 15 4.08 1.43 3.51
CA TYR A 15 5.00 0.30 3.61
C TYR A 15 5.72 0.03 2.29
N ALA A 16 5.07 0.27 1.14
CA ALA A 16 5.70 0.24 -0.17
C ALA A 16 6.81 1.28 -0.31
N LEU A 17 6.55 2.54 0.10
CA LEU A 17 7.57 3.58 0.17
C LEU A 17 8.75 3.15 1.04
N TYR A 18 8.47 2.63 2.23
CA TYR A 18 9.50 2.16 3.15
C TYR A 18 10.36 1.04 2.54
N ARG A 19 9.76 0.01 1.93
CA ARG A 19 10.52 -1.05 1.24
C ARG A 19 11.30 -0.53 0.04
N PHE A 20 10.73 0.40 -0.73
CA PHE A 20 11.43 1.04 -1.84
C PHE A 20 12.69 1.79 -1.37
N LEU A 21 12.62 2.49 -0.24
CA LEU A 21 13.73 3.24 0.35
C LEU A 21 14.78 2.37 1.06
N LYS A 22 14.55 1.06 1.26
CA LYS A 22 15.59 0.16 1.78
C LYS A 22 16.80 0.04 0.84
N ASN A 23 16.62 0.30 -0.46
CA ASN A 23 17.75 0.48 -1.38
C ASN A 23 18.24 1.95 -1.29
N PRO A 24 19.50 2.20 -0.87
CA PRO A 24 20.01 3.56 -0.72
C PRO A 24 20.12 4.36 -2.04
N GLU A 25 20.06 3.69 -3.20
CA GLU A 25 20.04 4.35 -4.51
C GLU A 25 18.65 4.86 -4.91
N ASN A 26 17.62 4.48 -4.16
CA ASN A 26 16.23 4.88 -4.41
C ASN A 26 15.90 6.19 -3.69
N LYS A 27 15.17 7.06 -4.38
CA LYS A 27 14.71 8.36 -3.84
C LYS A 27 13.25 8.58 -4.19
N ALA A 28 12.44 8.89 -3.18
CA ALA A 28 11.09 9.40 -3.39
C ALA A 28 11.16 10.90 -3.69
N ALA A 29 10.73 11.30 -4.88
CA ALA A 29 10.72 12.69 -5.34
C ALA A 29 9.51 13.47 -4.82
N CYS A 30 8.35 12.82 -4.79
CA CYS A 30 7.10 13.38 -4.30
C CYS A 30 6.12 12.27 -3.91
N LEU A 31 5.10 12.65 -3.13
CA LEU A 31 3.92 11.83 -2.87
C LEU A 31 2.80 12.34 -3.78
N LEU A 32 2.21 11.46 -4.57
CA LEU A 32 1.23 11.78 -5.59
C LEU A 32 -0.06 11.02 -5.30
N ASN A 33 -1.17 11.72 -5.10
CA ASN A 33 -2.48 11.08 -4.90
C ASN A 33 -3.26 11.00 -6.23
N MET A 34 -3.29 12.09 -7.00
CA MET A 34 -3.93 12.15 -8.31
C MET A 34 -3.07 13.01 -9.24
N SER A 35 -2.95 12.59 -10.50
CA SER A 35 -2.41 13.41 -11.59
C SER A 35 -3.46 13.53 -12.69
N ASP A 36 -3.67 14.74 -13.20
CA ASP A 36 -4.38 14.96 -14.46
C ASP A 36 -3.37 14.87 -15.62
N ALA A 37 -3.83 14.68 -16.86
CA ALA A 37 -2.99 14.62 -18.07
C ALA A 37 -2.31 15.97 -18.42
N GLY A 38 -2.38 16.94 -17.50
CA GLY A 38 -1.68 18.21 -17.60
C GLY A 38 -0.17 17.99 -17.59
N ASN A 39 0.51 18.68 -18.50
CA ASN A 39 1.95 18.62 -18.68
C ASN A 39 2.66 19.40 -17.55
N ASP A 40 2.56 18.93 -16.31
CA ASP A 40 3.28 19.51 -15.19
C ASP A 40 4.77 19.19 -15.36
N LYS A 41 5.53 20.23 -15.72
CA LYS A 41 7.00 20.22 -15.85
C LYS A 41 7.69 20.15 -14.48
N GLY A 42 7.29 19.17 -13.67
CA GLY A 42 7.91 18.84 -12.39
C GLY A 42 9.28 18.19 -12.58
N ALA A 43 9.86 17.72 -11.48
CA ALA A 43 11.13 16.99 -11.50
C ALA A 43 11.11 15.85 -12.55
N ILE A 44 12.25 15.58 -13.17
CA ILE A 44 12.43 14.37 -13.99
C ILE A 44 12.22 13.16 -13.05
N ILE A 45 11.13 12.45 -13.25
CA ILE A 45 10.73 11.25 -12.53
C ILE A 45 10.62 10.15 -13.57
N ASP A 46 11.30 9.03 -13.33
CA ASP A 46 11.39 7.91 -14.27
C ASP A 46 10.58 6.70 -13.82
N SER A 47 10.01 6.76 -12.60
CA SER A 47 9.41 5.61 -11.93
C SER A 47 8.24 6.01 -11.03
N GLY A 48 7.30 5.09 -10.85
CA GLY A 48 6.18 5.21 -9.93
C GLY A 48 6.15 4.03 -8.96
N VAL A 49 6.03 4.30 -7.65
CA VAL A 49 5.93 3.27 -6.61
C VAL A 49 4.48 3.10 -6.18
N PHE A 50 4.00 1.86 -6.21
CA PHE A 50 2.61 1.50 -5.93
C PHE A 50 2.51 0.48 -4.81
N GLY A 51 1.49 0.63 -3.96
CA GLY A 51 1.25 -0.21 -2.78
C GLY A 51 0.53 -1.53 -3.06
N ASP A 52 0.28 -1.85 -4.33
CA ASP A 52 -0.49 -3.03 -4.72
C ASP A 52 0.16 -4.34 -4.30
N ILE A 53 -0.67 -5.24 -3.76
CA ILE A 53 -0.22 -6.53 -3.24
C ILE A 53 -0.54 -7.68 -4.21
N TYR A 54 -1.76 -7.76 -4.76
CA TYR A 54 -2.19 -8.97 -5.50
C TYR A 54 -3.19 -8.78 -6.66
N LEU A 55 -3.92 -7.67 -6.75
CA LEU A 55 -5.00 -7.53 -7.75
C LEU A 55 -4.43 -7.30 -9.16
N GLN A 56 -4.33 -8.38 -9.95
CA GLN A 56 -3.64 -8.39 -11.25
C GLN A 56 -4.22 -7.37 -12.22
N GLU A 57 -5.54 -7.20 -12.25
CA GLU A 57 -6.21 -6.25 -13.12
C GLU A 57 -5.77 -4.81 -12.83
N HIS A 58 -5.61 -4.47 -11.55
CA HIS A 58 -5.17 -3.13 -11.15
C HIS A 58 -3.70 -2.90 -11.49
N ARG A 59 -2.84 -3.89 -11.27
CA ARG A 59 -1.44 -3.85 -11.73
C ARG A 59 -1.33 -3.66 -13.24
N THR A 60 -2.05 -4.46 -14.02
CA THR A 60 -2.04 -4.35 -15.49
C THR A 60 -2.49 -2.96 -15.96
N TRP A 61 -3.50 -2.37 -15.30
CA TRP A 61 -3.93 -1.01 -15.59
C TRP A 61 -2.84 0.02 -15.25
N ILE A 62 -2.21 -0.07 -14.08
CA ILE A 62 -1.10 0.81 -13.67
C ILE A 62 0.05 0.72 -14.67
N GLU A 63 0.47 -0.50 -15.02
CA GLU A 63 1.57 -0.73 -15.98
C GLU A 63 1.26 -0.10 -17.34
N ARG A 64 0.00 -0.18 -17.82
CA ARG A 64 -0.43 0.48 -19.06
C ARG A 64 -0.30 2.00 -18.96
N VAL A 65 -0.83 2.61 -17.90
CA VAL A 65 -0.80 4.07 -17.71
C VAL A 65 0.64 4.59 -17.55
N CYS A 66 1.49 3.84 -16.85
CA CYS A 66 2.90 4.18 -16.70
C CYS A 66 3.66 4.06 -18.03
N CYS A 67 3.37 3.02 -18.82
CA CYS A 67 3.95 2.84 -20.16
C CYS A 67 3.61 4.02 -21.08
N ASP A 68 2.36 4.50 -21.05
CA ASP A 68 1.91 5.66 -21.85
C ASP A 68 2.60 6.99 -21.45
N THR A 69 3.36 7.01 -20.34
CA THR A 69 4.00 8.21 -19.76
C THR A 69 5.51 8.07 -19.57
N ASP A 70 6.15 7.04 -20.15
CA ASP A 70 7.57 6.73 -19.97
C ASP A 70 7.98 6.52 -18.49
N ILE A 71 7.05 6.07 -17.65
CA ILE A 71 7.27 5.76 -16.23
C ILE A 71 7.43 4.25 -16.03
N SER A 72 8.44 3.85 -15.25
CA SER A 72 8.58 2.46 -14.77
C SER A 72 7.71 2.21 -13.53
N ALA A 73 6.78 1.27 -13.61
CA ALA A 73 5.93 0.89 -12.46
C ALA A 73 6.68 -0.08 -11.52
N VAL A 74 6.75 0.26 -10.23
CA VAL A 74 7.42 -0.51 -9.19
C VAL A 74 6.41 -0.90 -8.12
N PHE A 75 6.38 -2.20 -7.78
CA PHE A 75 5.43 -2.77 -6.80
C PHE A 75 6.17 -3.51 -5.67
N PRO A 76 6.64 -2.81 -4.62
CA PRO A 76 7.47 -3.42 -3.55
C PRO A 76 6.76 -4.48 -2.69
N LEU A 77 5.42 -4.55 -2.77
CA LEU A 77 4.59 -5.47 -1.99
C LEU A 77 4.02 -6.60 -2.84
N TRP A 78 4.24 -6.57 -4.16
CA TRP A 78 3.58 -7.49 -5.09
C TRP A 78 3.91 -8.95 -4.82
N GLY A 79 2.88 -9.79 -4.75
CA GLY A 79 3.01 -11.23 -4.55
C GLY A 79 3.49 -11.64 -3.15
N ALA A 80 3.62 -10.70 -2.22
CA ALA A 80 3.96 -11.01 -0.85
C ALA A 80 2.79 -11.75 -0.15
N ASP A 81 3.14 -12.64 0.79
CA ASP A 81 2.12 -13.23 1.65
C ASP A 81 1.49 -12.15 2.53
N ARG A 82 0.16 -12.01 2.44
CA ARG A 82 -0.60 -10.94 3.08
C ARG A 82 -0.53 -10.98 4.61
N SER A 83 -0.56 -12.19 5.18
CA SER A 83 -0.48 -12.38 6.63
C SER A 83 0.92 -12.07 7.15
N ALA A 84 1.96 -12.51 6.43
CA ALA A 84 3.33 -12.15 6.74
C ALA A 84 3.54 -10.64 6.62
N LEU A 85 3.00 -10.00 5.58
CA LEU A 85 3.19 -8.58 5.30
C LEU A 85 2.70 -7.70 6.45
N ILE A 86 1.51 -7.98 6.99
CA ILE A 86 0.99 -7.21 8.13
C ILE A 86 1.76 -7.49 9.42
N GLY A 87 2.25 -8.71 9.60
CA GLY A 87 3.12 -9.05 10.73
C GLY A 87 4.45 -8.31 10.67
N GLU A 88 5.08 -8.25 9.48
CA GLU A 88 6.29 -7.47 9.26
C GLU A 88 6.06 -5.96 9.45
N PHE A 89 4.93 -5.42 8.97
CA PHE A 89 4.56 -4.03 9.18
C PHE A 89 4.56 -3.67 10.67
N VAL A 90 3.93 -4.51 11.50
CA VAL A 90 3.91 -4.34 12.96
C VAL A 90 5.32 -4.52 13.55
N ALA A 91 6.08 -5.52 13.10
CA ALA A 91 7.43 -5.81 13.60
C ALA A 91 8.44 -4.69 13.27
N ASP A 92 8.30 -4.05 12.11
CA ASP A 92 9.10 -2.89 11.69
C ASP A 92 8.69 -1.59 12.42
N GLY A 93 7.73 -1.67 13.36
CA GLY A 93 7.35 -0.59 14.26
C GLY A 93 6.33 0.39 13.69
N PHE A 94 5.72 0.07 12.53
CA PHE A 94 4.70 0.91 11.95
C PHE A 94 3.41 0.88 12.77
N LYS A 95 2.66 1.98 12.67
CA LYS A 95 1.39 2.17 13.35
C LYS A 95 0.36 2.67 12.34
N ALA A 96 -0.74 1.94 12.23
CA ALA A 96 -1.89 2.33 11.43
C ALA A 96 -3.16 2.19 12.27
N ILE A 97 -4.12 3.09 12.06
CA ILE A 97 -5.42 3.03 12.71
C ILE A 97 -6.45 2.68 11.64
N THR A 98 -7.33 1.72 11.94
CA THR A 98 -8.46 1.38 11.07
C THR A 98 -9.48 2.52 11.06
N VAL A 99 -9.80 3.04 9.89
CA VAL A 99 -10.78 4.14 9.75
C VAL A 99 -12.18 3.63 9.40
N PHE A 100 -12.26 2.37 8.94
CA PHE A 100 -13.48 1.69 8.55
C PHE A 100 -13.40 0.21 8.95
N ALA A 101 -14.53 -0.47 9.05
CA ALA A 101 -14.59 -1.92 9.16
C ALA A 101 -15.85 -2.42 8.47
N ARG A 102 -15.71 -3.36 7.54
CA ARG A 102 -16.85 -3.95 6.83
C ARG A 102 -17.63 -4.88 7.76
N LYS A 103 -18.83 -4.46 8.16
CA LYS A 103 -19.70 -5.16 9.12
C LYS A 103 -19.91 -6.65 8.84
N GLN A 104 -19.92 -7.08 7.59
CA GLN A 104 -20.11 -8.49 7.22
C GLN A 104 -18.87 -9.36 7.49
N LYS A 105 -17.69 -8.76 7.62
CA LYS A 105 -16.41 -9.45 7.79
C LYS A 105 -15.80 -9.22 9.17
N LEU A 106 -16.03 -8.03 9.74
CA LEU A 106 -15.39 -7.59 10.96
C LEU A 106 -16.34 -6.73 11.81
N PRO A 107 -16.41 -6.92 13.13
CA PRO A 107 -17.22 -6.10 14.01
C PRO A 107 -16.83 -4.62 13.97
N GLN A 108 -17.79 -3.72 14.20
CA GLN A 108 -17.53 -2.27 14.25
C GLN A 108 -16.54 -1.86 15.35
N SER A 109 -16.39 -2.68 16.40
CA SER A 109 -15.36 -2.47 17.44
C SER A 109 -13.93 -2.50 16.90
N PHE A 110 -13.72 -2.98 15.66
CA PHE A 110 -12.42 -2.90 15.01
C PHE A 110 -12.09 -1.53 14.43
N THR A 111 -13.07 -0.66 14.19
CA THR A 111 -12.83 0.72 13.73
C THR A 111 -12.21 1.56 14.87
N GLY A 112 -11.19 2.35 14.54
CA GLY A 112 -10.46 3.21 15.48
C GLY A 112 -9.38 2.46 16.26
N ARG A 113 -9.17 1.17 16.01
CA ARG A 113 -8.10 0.39 16.65
C ARG A 113 -6.77 0.60 15.95
N LEU A 114 -5.70 0.55 16.73
CA LEU A 114 -4.35 0.39 16.21
C LEU A 114 -4.20 -1.02 15.63
N ILE A 115 -3.54 -1.13 14.48
CA ILE A 115 -3.06 -2.41 13.95
C ILE A 115 -1.77 -2.76 14.69
N ASP A 116 -1.90 -3.65 15.66
CA ASP A 116 -0.81 -4.20 16.47
C ASP A 116 -1.00 -5.72 16.67
N ASN A 117 -0.13 -6.36 17.46
CA ASN A 117 -0.25 -7.80 17.72
C ASN A 117 -1.58 -8.18 18.41
N TYR A 118 -2.18 -7.29 19.21
CA TYR A 118 -3.48 -7.56 19.83
C TYR A 118 -4.60 -7.50 18.79
N PHE A 119 -4.56 -6.55 17.87
CA PHE A 119 -5.47 -6.47 16.73
C PHE A 119 -5.40 -7.73 15.87
N LEU A 120 -4.20 -8.18 15.51
CA LEU A 120 -4.01 -9.39 14.72
C LEU A 120 -4.50 -10.65 15.47
N THR A 121 -4.21 -10.73 16.77
CA THR A 121 -4.72 -11.83 17.63
C THR A 121 -6.24 -11.87 17.65
N ASP A 122 -6.89 -10.74 17.89
CA ASP A 122 -8.36 -10.67 17.93
C ASP A 122 -8.98 -10.98 16.57
N MET A 123 -8.31 -10.61 15.48
CA MET A 123 -8.78 -10.86 14.12
C MET A 123 -8.82 -12.35 13.77
N HIS A 124 -7.93 -13.17 14.35
CA HIS A 124 -7.95 -14.62 14.14
C HIS A 124 -9.24 -15.30 14.61
N ALA A 125 -10.03 -14.66 15.47
CA ALA A 125 -11.36 -15.13 15.84
C ALA A 125 -12.38 -15.07 14.68
N PHE A 126 -12.05 -14.40 13.57
CA PHE A 126 -12.92 -14.18 12.42
C PHE A 126 -12.34 -14.85 11.17
N PRO A 127 -12.77 -16.08 10.80
CA PRO A 127 -12.16 -16.86 9.71
C PRO A 127 -12.26 -16.21 8.32
N ALA A 128 -13.23 -15.32 8.12
CA ALA A 128 -13.40 -14.57 6.87
C ALA A 128 -12.57 -13.28 6.82
N ALA A 129 -11.83 -12.97 7.90
CA ALA A 129 -11.03 -11.77 7.98
C ALA A 129 -9.67 -11.95 7.30
N ASP A 130 -9.26 -10.94 6.56
CA ASP A 130 -7.95 -10.84 5.94
C ASP A 130 -7.05 -9.90 6.76
N PRO A 131 -6.04 -10.39 7.49
CA PRO A 131 -5.18 -9.56 8.33
C PRO A 131 -4.56 -8.35 7.63
N SER A 132 -4.37 -8.43 6.31
CA SER A 132 -3.87 -7.33 5.50
C SER A 132 -4.91 -6.27 5.15
N GLY A 133 -6.18 -6.37 5.56
CA GLY A 133 -7.23 -5.39 5.26
C GLY A 133 -7.76 -5.43 3.82
N GLU A 134 -7.16 -6.26 2.96
CA GLU A 134 -7.55 -6.47 1.57
C GLU A 134 -9.00 -6.97 1.42
N ASN A 135 -9.52 -6.94 0.19
CA ASN A 135 -10.93 -7.25 -0.11
C ASN A 135 -11.92 -6.31 0.63
N ASN A 136 -11.57 -5.03 0.72
CA ASN A 136 -12.36 -3.95 1.32
C ASN A 136 -12.75 -4.24 2.78
N MET A 137 -11.81 -4.67 3.60
CA MET A 137 -12.12 -5.08 4.96
C MET A 137 -12.06 -3.94 5.99
N PHE A 138 -11.01 -3.11 5.97
CA PHE A 138 -10.83 -1.97 6.87
C PHE A 138 -9.91 -0.89 6.29
#